data_AF-A0A3B8XI59-F1
#
_entry.id   AF-A0A3B8XI59-F1
#
_cell.length_a   1.000
_cell.length_b   1.000
_cell.length_c   1.000
_cell.angle_alpha   90.00
_cell.angle_beta   90.00
_cell.angle_gamma   90.00
#
_symmetry.space_group_name_H-M   'P 1'
#
loop_
_entity.id
_entity.type
_entity.pdbx_description
1 polymer ?
#
loop_
_entity_poly.entity_id
_entity_poly.type
_entity_poly.pdbx_seq_one_letter_code
_entity_poly.pdbx_strand_id
1 'polypeptide(L)'
;MPPGKPERPLPIACSHRPPAACYFGNDPIQTGAAMEPRLVPTPRRLADIELKSRDIIGRGWGRIERFVFRHKRFDGSWSDEVTRDVYTIAEVVNVLPWDPTLGAVVLIEQFRTCGLVWGEPTWLFEAVAGIREEGESPEGVARREAEEEAGCRVERLHPVSTVWSSPGGYGERASLFVGESDLSGVGGIHGLAHEHEDIRAVVVPLAEAYEGTKDGRIVDTKTILLIQWLVLNHQSMP
;
A
#
# COMPACT_ATOMS: atom_id res chain seq x y z
N MET A 1 0.82 30.42 25.33
CA MET A 1 -0.38 30.21 24.50
C MET A 1 -0.38 31.27 23.40
N PRO A 2 -0.20 30.90 22.13
CA PRO A 2 -0.40 31.83 21.01
C PRO A 2 -1.91 31.90 20.67
N PRO A 3 -2.41 33.05 20.16
CA PRO A 3 -3.83 33.26 19.94
C PRO A 3 -4.35 32.50 18.70
N GLY A 4 -5.56 31.96 18.83
CA GLY A 4 -6.24 31.15 17.81
C GLY A 4 -6.56 31.93 16.53
N LYS A 5 -6.34 31.27 15.39
CA LYS A 5 -6.86 31.72 14.09
C LYS A 5 -8.32 31.25 13.96
N PRO A 6 -9.20 32.04 13.33
CA PRO A 6 -10.60 31.64 13.14
C PRO A 6 -10.71 30.52 12.10
N GLU A 7 -11.48 29.48 12.43
CA GLU A 7 -11.86 28.40 11.53
C GLU A 7 -12.72 28.97 10.38
N ARG A 8 -12.33 28.66 9.14
CA ARG A 8 -13.16 28.90 7.95
C ARG A 8 -13.96 27.63 7.66
N PRO A 9 -15.28 27.71 7.42
CA PRO A 9 -16.05 26.55 7.00
C PRO A 9 -15.60 26.11 5.61
N LEU A 10 -15.36 24.80 5.44
CA LEU A 10 -15.05 24.17 4.16
C LEU A 10 -16.32 24.12 3.30
N PRO A 11 -16.30 24.59 2.04
CA PRO A 11 -17.42 24.37 1.13
C PRO A 11 -17.41 22.91 0.65
N ILE A 12 -18.45 22.17 1.01
CA ILE A 12 -18.78 20.87 0.41
C ILE A 12 -19.39 21.14 -0.97
N ALA A 13 -18.66 20.82 -2.03
CA ALA A 13 -19.19 20.74 -3.37
C ALA A 13 -18.38 19.74 -4.21
N CYS A 14 -18.72 18.45 -4.14
CA CYS A 14 -18.29 17.47 -5.14
C CYS A 14 -19.13 17.64 -6.41
N SER A 15 -18.63 18.45 -7.35
CA SER A 15 -19.19 18.51 -8.70
C SER A 15 -18.92 17.18 -9.42
N HIS A 16 -19.97 16.40 -9.65
CA HIS A 16 -19.89 15.14 -10.40
C HIS A 16 -19.64 15.45 -11.88
N ARG A 17 -18.43 15.14 -12.37
CA ARG A 17 -18.19 14.99 -13.82
C ARG A 17 -18.61 13.57 -14.23
N PRO A 18 -19.26 13.39 -15.40
CA PRO A 18 -19.51 12.05 -15.92
C PRO A 18 -18.18 11.35 -16.24
N PRO A 19 -18.10 10.01 -16.09
CA PRO A 19 -16.87 9.27 -16.37
C PRO A 19 -16.53 9.43 -17.86
N ALA A 20 -15.33 9.92 -18.14
CA ALA A 20 -14.73 9.81 -19.46
C ALA A 20 -14.51 8.32 -19.75
N ALA A 21 -14.71 7.91 -21.01
CA ALA A 21 -14.44 6.54 -21.44
C ALA A 21 -13.06 6.08 -20.94
N CYS A 22 -13.04 4.97 -20.19
CA CYS A 22 -11.81 4.36 -19.68
C CYS A 22 -11.00 3.84 -20.87
N TYR A 23 -10.18 4.71 -21.46
CA TYR A 23 -9.16 4.27 -22.40
C TYR A 23 -8.11 3.51 -21.59
N PHE A 24 -8.11 2.18 -21.70
CA PHE A 24 -6.97 1.34 -21.35
C PHE A 24 -5.86 1.63 -22.36
N GLY A 25 -5.19 2.77 -22.15
CA GLY A 25 -4.07 3.20 -22.97
C GLY A 25 -2.85 2.34 -22.66
N ASN A 26 -2.64 1.32 -23.48
CA ASN A 26 -1.34 0.66 -23.62
C ASN A 26 -0.42 1.43 -24.56
N ASP A 27 -0.52 2.77 -24.55
CA ASP A 27 0.43 3.59 -25.29
C ASP A 27 1.79 3.41 -24.61
N PRO A 28 2.80 2.85 -25.31
CA PRO A 28 4.13 2.71 -24.75
C PRO A 28 4.59 4.09 -24.29
N ILE A 29 5.18 4.16 -23.09
CA ILE A 29 5.80 5.38 -22.56
C ILE A 29 6.69 5.94 -23.68
N GLN A 30 6.29 7.09 -24.24
CA GLN A 30 7.00 7.69 -25.37
C GLN A 30 8.44 7.94 -24.95
N THR A 31 9.37 7.26 -25.59
CA THR A 31 10.79 7.47 -25.37
C THR A 31 11.18 8.80 -26.01
N GLY A 32 11.33 9.83 -25.17
CA GLY A 32 12.02 11.05 -25.56
C GLY A 32 13.47 10.77 -25.97
N ALA A 33 14.23 11.83 -26.29
CA ALA A 33 15.65 11.70 -26.64
C ALA A 33 16.39 10.81 -25.63
N ALA A 34 17.24 9.91 -26.12
CA ALA A 34 17.99 8.95 -25.29
C ALA A 34 18.77 9.69 -24.19
N MET A 35 18.33 9.53 -22.95
CA MET A 35 19.05 9.97 -21.76
C MET A 35 19.89 8.82 -21.24
N GLU A 36 21.09 9.13 -20.75
CA GLU A 36 21.93 8.17 -20.03
C GLU A 36 21.19 7.61 -18.80
N PRO A 37 21.25 6.28 -18.53
CA PRO A 37 20.66 5.70 -17.33
C PRO A 37 21.29 6.28 -16.05
N ARG A 38 20.46 6.91 -15.21
CA ARG A 38 20.90 7.50 -13.93
C ARG A 38 20.37 6.80 -12.68
N LEU A 39 19.49 5.81 -12.84
CA LEU A 39 18.94 5.01 -11.75
C LEU A 39 19.91 3.89 -11.33
N VAL A 40 21.13 4.26 -10.97
CA VAL A 40 22.15 3.34 -10.45
C VAL A 40 22.42 3.70 -9.00
N PRO A 41 21.98 2.88 -8.03
CA PRO A 41 22.27 3.12 -6.62
C PRO A 41 23.77 3.18 -6.39
N THR A 42 24.24 4.16 -5.61
CA THR A 42 25.61 4.14 -5.10
C THR A 42 25.80 2.87 -4.26
N PRO A 43 26.82 2.03 -4.53
CA PRO A 43 27.08 0.86 -3.70
C PRO A 43 27.32 1.27 -2.25
N ARG A 44 26.49 0.75 -1.33
CA ARG A 44 26.62 0.96 0.11
C ARG A 44 26.49 -0.37 0.85
N ARG A 45 27.14 -0.51 2.00
CA ARG A 45 27.12 -1.69 2.87
C ARG A 45 26.77 -1.27 4.28
N LEU A 46 26.42 -2.23 5.15
CA LEU A 46 26.22 -1.95 6.58
C LEU A 46 27.48 -1.36 7.25
N ALA A 47 28.68 -1.66 6.72
CA ALA A 47 29.93 -1.04 7.15
C ALA A 47 30.03 0.47 6.85
N ASP A 48 29.16 1.02 5.99
CA ASP A 48 29.05 2.46 5.73
C ASP A 48 28.16 3.19 6.76
N ILE A 49 27.75 2.49 7.82
CA ILE A 49 26.91 3.00 8.90
C ILE A 49 27.59 2.67 10.23
N GLU A 50 27.82 3.67 11.07
CA GLU A 50 28.23 3.50 12.46
C GLU A 50 27.01 3.69 13.37
N LEU A 51 26.37 2.60 13.78
CA LEU A 51 25.29 2.64 14.77
C LEU A 51 25.88 2.94 16.16
N LYS A 52 25.39 3.98 16.82
CA LYS A 52 25.78 4.38 18.18
C LYS A 52 24.79 3.86 19.22
N SER A 53 23.50 4.04 18.99
CA SER A 53 22.45 3.45 19.81
C SER A 53 21.20 3.10 19.01
N ARG A 54 20.40 2.19 19.58
CA ARG A 54 19.08 1.80 19.12
C ARG A 54 18.21 1.57 20.35
N ASP A 55 17.27 2.47 20.59
CA ASP A 55 16.48 2.51 21.81
C ASP A 55 14.99 2.44 21.50
N ILE A 56 14.23 1.63 22.23
CA ILE A 56 12.76 1.65 22.13
C ILE A 56 12.26 2.82 22.98
N ILE A 57 11.70 3.84 22.33
CA ILE A 57 11.23 5.07 22.98
C ILE A 57 9.71 5.13 23.13
N GLY A 58 8.98 4.19 22.52
CA GLY A 58 7.53 4.10 22.64
C GLY A 58 6.99 2.72 22.24
N ARG A 59 5.88 2.31 22.88
CA ARG A 59 5.13 1.08 22.58
C ARG A 59 3.64 1.38 22.51
N GLY A 60 2.95 0.75 21.57
CA GLY A 60 1.50 0.81 21.35
C GLY A 60 1.10 -0.37 20.47
N TRP A 61 0.29 -0.12 19.43
CA TRP A 61 0.02 -1.12 18.39
C TRP A 61 1.31 -1.60 17.72
N GLY A 62 2.18 -0.66 17.34
CA GLY A 62 3.56 -0.93 16.94
C GLY A 62 4.59 -0.52 17.99
N ARG A 63 5.84 -0.34 17.55
CA ARG A 63 6.94 0.20 18.37
C ARG A 63 7.61 1.39 17.70
N ILE A 64 8.06 2.35 18.50
CA ILE A 64 8.89 3.47 18.05
C ILE A 64 10.32 3.21 18.53
N GLU A 65 11.25 3.17 17.58
CA GLU A 65 12.67 2.96 17.82
C GLU A 65 13.45 4.21 17.42
N ARG A 66 14.32 4.69 18.32
CA ARG A 66 15.27 5.77 18.05
C ARG A 66 16.61 5.18 17.66
N PHE A 67 17.11 5.56 16.50
CA PHE A 67 18.44 5.25 16.01
C PHE A 67 19.32 6.48 16.12
N VAL A 68 20.50 6.31 16.72
CA VAL A 68 21.58 7.30 16.72
C VAL A 68 22.74 6.70 15.95
N PHE A 69 23.17 7.33 14.87
CA PHE A 69 24.17 6.77 13.98
C PHE A 69 24.94 7.83 13.20
N ARG A 70 26.03 7.42 12.55
CA ARG A 70 26.70 8.17 11.48
C ARG A 70 26.67 7.34 10.21
N HIS A 71 26.71 7.96 9.04
CA HIS A 71 26.77 7.25 7.77
C HIS A 71 27.78 7.89 6.82
N LYS A 72 28.27 7.12 5.84
CA LYS A 72 29.10 7.67 4.77
C LYS A 72 28.29 8.63 3.90
N ARG A 73 28.84 9.82 3.68
CA ARG A 73 28.36 10.81 2.71
C ARG A 73 28.73 10.38 1.28
N PHE A 74 28.21 11.09 0.28
CA PHE A 74 28.53 10.81 -1.13
C PHE A 74 29.97 11.15 -1.51
N ASP A 75 30.63 12.05 -0.78
CA ASP A 75 32.06 12.36 -0.92
C ASP A 75 33.00 11.38 -0.20
N GLY A 76 32.46 10.33 0.43
CA GLY A 76 33.22 9.33 1.19
C GLY A 76 33.59 9.73 2.62
N SER A 77 33.34 10.97 3.03
CA SER A 77 33.49 11.41 4.42
C SER A 77 32.38 10.82 5.31
N TRP A 78 32.56 10.89 6.62
CA TRP A 78 31.52 10.52 7.58
C TRP A 78 30.62 11.70 7.89
N SER A 79 29.33 11.44 8.08
CA SER A 79 28.42 12.42 8.67
C SER A 79 28.77 12.72 10.13
N ASP A 80 28.24 13.83 10.62
CA ASP A 80 28.01 14.02 12.06
C ASP A 80 26.95 13.02 12.54
N GLU A 81 26.72 12.99 13.85
CA GLU A 81 25.68 12.15 14.43
C GLU A 81 24.30 12.55 13.91
N VAL A 82 23.51 11.53 13.56
CA VAL A 82 22.15 11.65 13.06
C VAL A 82 21.24 10.87 14.00
N THR A 83 20.16 11.51 14.44
CA THR A 83 19.07 10.86 15.16
C THR A 83 17.87 10.68 14.25
N ARG A 84 17.29 9.49 14.21
CA ARG A 84 16.02 9.19 13.51
C ARG A 84 15.15 8.30 14.37
N ASP A 85 13.87 8.63 14.42
CA ASP A 85 12.85 7.79 15.03
C ASP A 85 12.09 7.06 13.92
N VAL A 86 11.88 5.76 14.10
CA VAL A 86 11.15 4.90 13.17
C VAL A 86 10.01 4.22 13.92
N TYR A 87 8.79 4.38 13.44
CA TYR A 87 7.63 3.63 13.91
C TYR A 87 7.41 2.41 13.01
N THR A 88 7.33 1.22 13.58
CA THR A 88 7.08 -0.03 12.84
C THR A 88 5.92 -0.78 13.46
N ILE A 89 4.94 -1.15 12.64
CA ILE A 89 3.85 -2.04 13.06
C ILE A 89 4.21 -3.51 12.81
N ALA A 90 4.63 -3.85 11.59
CA ALA A 90 4.95 -5.21 11.18
C ALA A 90 5.55 -5.22 9.76
N GLU A 91 5.85 -6.43 9.29
CA GLU A 91 5.85 -6.74 7.86
C GLU A 91 4.43 -7.11 7.45
N VAL A 92 3.94 -6.56 6.34
CA VAL A 92 2.58 -6.77 5.85
C VAL A 92 2.59 -7.39 4.46
N VAL A 93 1.53 -8.08 4.11
CA VAL A 93 1.32 -8.69 2.80
C VAL A 93 0.02 -8.17 2.25
N ASN A 94 0.00 -7.82 0.97
CA ASN A 94 -1.19 -7.34 0.28
C ASN A 94 -1.40 -8.17 -0.97
N VAL A 95 -2.65 -8.52 -1.26
CA VAL A 95 -3.04 -9.19 -2.50
C VAL A 95 -4.25 -8.49 -3.11
N LEU A 96 -4.20 -8.28 -4.42
CA LEU A 96 -5.36 -7.87 -5.21
C LEU A 96 -5.90 -9.11 -5.95
N PRO A 97 -6.97 -9.76 -5.47
CA PRO A 97 -7.62 -10.82 -6.23
C PRO A 97 -8.19 -10.27 -7.54
N TRP A 98 -7.97 -10.98 -8.64
CA TRP A 98 -8.31 -10.59 -9.99
C TRP A 98 -8.88 -11.78 -10.76
N ASP A 99 -10.01 -11.56 -11.42
CA ASP A 99 -10.62 -12.50 -12.34
C ASP A 99 -10.36 -12.04 -13.79
N PRO A 100 -9.51 -12.75 -14.56
CA PRO A 100 -9.27 -12.43 -15.97
C PRO A 100 -10.52 -12.65 -16.85
N THR A 101 -11.41 -13.56 -16.47
CA THR A 101 -12.62 -13.90 -17.22
C THR A 101 -13.68 -12.82 -17.05
N LEU A 102 -13.89 -12.36 -15.82
CA LEU A 102 -14.83 -11.27 -15.52
C LEU A 102 -14.24 -9.88 -15.78
N GLY A 103 -12.91 -9.76 -15.88
CA GLY A 103 -12.22 -8.46 -15.96
C GLY A 103 -12.42 -7.62 -14.70
N ALA A 104 -12.48 -8.28 -13.54
CA ALA A 104 -12.88 -7.69 -12.26
C ALA A 104 -11.85 -7.97 -11.16
N VAL A 105 -11.87 -7.17 -10.11
CA VAL A 105 -11.02 -7.33 -8.92
C VAL A 105 -11.87 -7.33 -7.66
N VAL A 106 -11.32 -7.88 -6.57
CA VAL A 106 -11.88 -7.72 -5.23
C VAL A 106 -11.18 -6.58 -4.52
N LEU A 107 -11.97 -5.68 -3.95
CA LEU A 107 -11.53 -4.73 -2.94
C LEU A 107 -12.26 -5.02 -1.64
N ILE A 108 -11.65 -4.67 -0.53
CA ILE A 108 -12.30 -4.67 0.78
C ILE A 108 -12.50 -3.25 1.26
N GLU A 109 -13.59 -3.00 1.96
CA GLU A 109 -13.84 -1.73 2.65
C GLU A 109 -13.80 -1.98 4.16
N GLN A 110 -12.93 -1.25 4.86
CA GLN A 110 -12.75 -1.41 6.30
C GLN A 110 -12.42 -0.08 6.98
N PHE A 111 -12.62 -0.04 8.30
CA PHE A 111 -12.32 1.12 9.12
C PHE A 111 -10.80 1.32 9.31
N ARG A 112 -10.32 2.54 9.06
CA ARG A 112 -8.95 2.98 9.29
C ARG A 112 -8.93 4.26 10.12
N THR A 113 -8.25 4.20 11.26
CA THR A 113 -8.14 5.29 12.24
C THR A 113 -7.47 6.55 11.69
N CYS A 114 -6.69 6.45 10.60
CA CYS A 114 -5.93 7.57 10.06
C CYS A 114 -6.81 8.77 9.65
N GLY A 115 -8.04 8.54 9.16
CA GLY A 115 -8.98 9.60 8.81
C GLY A 115 -9.34 10.50 10.00
N LEU A 116 -9.36 9.95 11.23
CA LEU A 116 -9.67 10.73 12.44
C LEU A 116 -8.65 11.84 12.73
N VAL A 117 -7.40 11.66 12.31
CA VAL A 117 -6.33 12.66 12.50
C VAL A 117 -6.64 13.94 11.71
N TRP A 118 -7.30 13.80 10.57
CA TRP A 118 -7.56 14.89 9.63
C TRP A 118 -9.04 15.28 9.53
N GLY A 119 -9.92 14.57 10.23
CA GLY A 119 -11.37 14.75 10.12
C GLY A 119 -11.93 14.25 8.79
N GLU A 120 -11.33 13.20 8.23
CA GLU A 120 -11.66 12.59 6.94
C GLU A 120 -12.41 11.26 7.10
N PRO A 121 -13.12 10.78 6.06
CA PRO A 121 -13.75 9.47 6.08
C PRO A 121 -12.77 8.35 6.46
N THR A 122 -13.25 7.41 7.29
CA THR A 122 -12.43 6.33 7.85
C THR A 122 -12.69 4.96 7.24
N TRP A 123 -13.76 4.78 6.45
CA TRP A 123 -13.97 3.54 5.70
C TRP A 123 -13.30 3.68 4.34
N LEU A 124 -12.25 2.90 4.11
CA LEU A 124 -11.40 3.00 2.92
C LEU A 124 -11.50 1.72 2.10
N PHE A 125 -11.52 1.86 0.77
CA PHE A 125 -11.32 0.74 -0.13
C PHE A 125 -9.83 0.39 -0.23
N GLU A 126 -9.53 -0.88 0.00
CA GLU A 126 -8.18 -1.43 0.06
C GLU A 126 -8.11 -2.77 -0.67
N ALA A 127 -6.90 -3.18 -1.06
CA ALA A 127 -6.60 -4.56 -1.35
C ALA A 127 -6.65 -5.38 -0.06
N VAL A 128 -6.87 -6.69 -0.19
CA VAL A 128 -6.78 -7.63 0.93
C VAL A 128 -5.38 -7.57 1.52
N ALA A 129 -5.26 -7.50 2.85
CA ALA A 129 -3.98 -7.33 3.49
C ALA A 129 -3.91 -7.91 4.91
N GLY A 130 -2.75 -8.48 5.25
CA GLY A 130 -2.51 -9.04 6.58
C GLY A 130 -1.12 -8.76 7.11
N ILE A 131 -0.99 -8.88 8.43
CA ILE A 131 0.30 -8.92 9.10
C ILE A 131 0.92 -10.30 8.88
N ARG A 132 2.19 -10.31 8.49
CA ARG A 132 2.96 -11.55 8.38
C ARG A 132 3.49 -11.97 9.75
N GLU A 133 3.10 -13.14 10.21
CA GLU A 133 3.60 -13.73 11.45
C GLU A 133 4.93 -14.47 11.26
N GLU A 134 5.54 -14.85 12.37
CA GLU A 134 6.80 -15.59 12.36
C GLU A 134 6.62 -16.98 11.75
N GLY A 135 7.42 -17.28 10.73
CA GLY A 135 7.38 -18.57 10.03
C GLY A 135 6.44 -18.61 8.81
N GLU A 136 5.58 -17.62 8.62
CA GLU A 136 4.72 -17.56 7.42
C GLU A 136 5.53 -17.12 6.19
N SER A 137 5.16 -17.62 5.00
CA SER A 137 5.62 -17.07 3.73
C SER A 137 4.68 -15.94 3.27
N PRO A 138 5.18 -14.91 2.57
CA PRO A 138 4.32 -13.87 2.01
C PRO A 138 3.16 -14.41 1.15
N GLU A 139 3.42 -15.44 0.35
CA GLU A 139 2.41 -16.09 -0.48
C GLU A 139 1.35 -16.84 0.35
N GLY A 140 1.75 -17.40 1.49
CA GLY A 140 0.85 -18.07 2.43
C GLY A 140 -0.11 -17.08 3.07
N VAL A 141 0.41 -15.95 3.57
CA VAL A 141 -0.40 -14.86 4.14
C VAL A 141 -1.37 -14.31 3.10
N ALA A 142 -0.90 -14.02 1.87
CA ALA A 142 -1.77 -13.54 0.81
C ALA A 142 -2.98 -14.44 0.56
N ARG A 143 -2.81 -15.76 0.61
CA ARG A 143 -3.91 -16.72 0.41
C ARG A 143 -4.82 -16.79 1.62
N ARG A 144 -4.25 -16.84 2.83
CA ARG A 144 -4.99 -16.87 4.10
C ARG A 144 -5.91 -15.66 4.20
N GLU A 145 -5.36 -14.46 4.03
CA GLU A 145 -6.10 -13.21 4.16
C GLU A 145 -7.16 -13.05 3.06
N ALA A 146 -6.90 -13.52 1.83
CA ALA A 146 -7.91 -13.49 0.77
C ALA A 146 -9.13 -14.37 1.10
N GLU A 147 -8.91 -15.49 1.77
CA GLU A 147 -9.98 -16.36 2.25
C GLU A 147 -10.72 -15.72 3.45
N GLU A 148 -9.99 -15.16 4.41
CA GLU A 148 -10.54 -14.59 5.65
C GLU A 148 -11.28 -13.25 5.45
N GLU A 149 -10.70 -12.31 4.69
CA GLU A 149 -11.24 -10.96 4.50
C GLU A 149 -12.23 -10.85 3.33
N ALA A 150 -12.24 -11.81 2.42
CA ALA A 150 -13.07 -11.74 1.22
C ALA A 150 -13.76 -13.05 0.81
N GLY A 151 -13.51 -14.17 1.48
CA GLY A 151 -14.01 -15.48 1.04
C GLY A 151 -13.48 -15.88 -0.33
N CYS A 152 -12.32 -15.36 -0.73
CA CYS A 152 -11.78 -15.47 -2.07
C CYS A 152 -10.61 -16.45 -2.12
N ARG A 153 -10.78 -17.55 -2.87
CA ARG A 153 -9.71 -18.51 -3.09
C ARG A 153 -8.78 -18.04 -4.21
N VAL A 154 -7.57 -17.62 -3.82
CA VAL A 154 -6.51 -17.31 -4.78
C VAL A 154 -5.88 -18.58 -5.35
N GLU A 155 -5.70 -18.64 -6.66
CA GLU A 155 -5.06 -19.74 -7.39
C GLU A 155 -3.60 -19.41 -7.71
N ARG A 156 -3.32 -18.65 -8.77
CA ARG A 156 -1.97 -18.22 -9.13
C ARG A 156 -1.66 -16.88 -8.49
N LEU A 157 -0.49 -16.76 -7.88
CA LEU A 157 0.01 -15.52 -7.31
C LEU A 157 1.12 -14.95 -8.18
N HIS A 158 1.01 -13.66 -8.47
CA HIS A 158 1.96 -12.89 -9.25
C HIS A 158 2.64 -11.87 -8.33
N PRO A 159 3.94 -12.02 -8.03
CA PRO A 159 4.65 -11.04 -7.22
C PRO A 159 4.77 -9.72 -7.98
N VAL A 160 4.39 -8.62 -7.33
CA VAL A 160 4.43 -7.28 -7.92
C VAL A 160 5.66 -6.53 -7.44
N SER A 161 5.80 -6.36 -6.12
CA SER A 161 6.92 -5.63 -5.53
C SER A 161 7.02 -5.85 -4.03
N THR A 162 8.13 -5.42 -3.44
CA THR A 162 8.24 -5.14 -2.01
C THR A 162 8.46 -3.64 -1.82
N VAL A 163 7.58 -3.00 -1.07
CA VAL A 163 7.60 -1.54 -0.86
C VAL A 163 7.75 -1.17 0.61
N TRP A 164 8.27 0.03 0.85
CA TRP A 164 8.23 0.68 2.16
C TRP A 164 7.16 1.75 2.11
N SER A 165 6.29 1.79 3.12
CA SER A 165 5.11 2.66 3.09
C SER A 165 5.45 4.13 3.27
N SER A 166 6.43 4.44 4.12
CA SER A 166 7.02 5.78 4.21
C SER A 166 8.44 5.70 4.81
N PRO A 167 9.48 5.42 4.00
CA PRO A 167 10.80 5.01 4.49
C PRO A 167 11.55 6.08 5.30
N GLY A 168 11.04 7.31 5.38
CA GLY A 168 11.63 8.38 6.20
C GLY A 168 11.40 8.22 7.72
N GLY A 169 10.39 7.46 8.13
CA GLY A 169 10.03 7.32 9.55
C GLY A 169 8.98 6.25 9.87
N TYR A 170 8.41 5.59 8.86
CA TYR A 170 7.50 4.46 9.03
C TYR A 170 8.11 3.20 8.41
N GLY A 171 8.49 2.26 9.29
CA GLY A 171 9.22 1.06 8.97
C GLY A 171 8.35 -0.12 8.55
N GLU A 172 7.10 0.10 8.14
CA GLU A 172 6.27 -0.93 7.52
C GLU A 172 6.85 -1.31 6.15
N ARG A 173 7.12 -2.62 5.99
CA ARG A 173 7.53 -3.25 4.73
C ARG A 173 6.37 -4.09 4.22
N ALA A 174 5.96 -3.89 2.98
CA ALA A 174 4.84 -4.57 2.37
C ALA A 174 5.27 -5.43 1.17
N SER A 175 4.89 -6.71 1.16
CA SER A 175 4.97 -7.56 -0.03
C SER A 175 3.65 -7.51 -0.79
N LEU A 176 3.70 -7.22 -2.09
CA LEU A 176 2.52 -6.95 -2.91
C LEU A 176 2.35 -8.03 -3.98
N PHE A 177 1.12 -8.53 -4.12
CA PHE A 177 0.74 -9.57 -5.08
C PHE A 177 -0.53 -9.21 -5.85
N VAL A 178 -0.63 -9.73 -7.07
CA VAL A 178 -1.92 -9.95 -7.74
C VAL A 178 -2.22 -11.45 -7.68
N GLY A 179 -3.46 -11.80 -7.31
CA GLY A 179 -3.90 -13.20 -7.23
C GLY A 179 -4.96 -13.49 -8.29
N GLU A 180 -4.73 -14.44 -9.19
CA GLU A 180 -5.80 -14.94 -10.05
C GLU A 180 -6.81 -15.72 -9.22
N SER A 181 -8.10 -15.43 -9.41
CA SER A 181 -9.20 -16.01 -8.63
C SER A 181 -10.47 -16.08 -9.47
N ASP A 182 -11.30 -17.08 -9.21
CA ASP A 182 -12.71 -17.08 -9.65
C ASP A 182 -13.50 -16.19 -8.68
N LEU A 183 -14.01 -15.07 -9.19
CA LEU A 183 -14.75 -14.11 -8.38
C LEU A 183 -16.27 -14.32 -8.45
N SER A 184 -16.72 -15.42 -9.05
CA SER A 184 -18.15 -15.76 -9.08
C SER A 184 -18.67 -16.04 -7.67
N GLY A 185 -19.63 -15.21 -7.23
CA GLY A 185 -20.21 -15.31 -5.89
C GLY A 185 -19.35 -14.75 -4.76
N VAL A 186 -18.21 -14.11 -5.06
CA VAL A 186 -17.39 -13.40 -4.07
C VAL A 186 -18.03 -12.05 -3.70
N GLY A 187 -17.85 -11.63 -2.44
CA GLY A 187 -18.36 -10.38 -1.87
C GLY A 187 -19.03 -10.61 -0.52
N GLY A 188 -19.63 -9.56 0.05
CA GLY A 188 -20.37 -9.65 1.32
C GLY A 188 -19.58 -9.13 2.52
N ILE A 189 -20.01 -9.52 3.72
CA ILE A 189 -19.40 -9.11 4.98
C ILE A 189 -18.56 -10.26 5.53
N HIS A 190 -17.32 -9.95 5.88
CA HIS A 190 -16.25 -10.85 6.27
C HIS A 190 -15.48 -10.24 7.46
N GLY A 191 -14.34 -10.84 7.81
CA GLY A 191 -13.55 -10.47 8.97
C GLY A 191 -13.87 -11.34 10.20
N LEU A 192 -12.96 -11.34 11.15
CA LEU A 192 -13.10 -12.13 12.36
C LEU A 192 -13.76 -11.30 13.47
N ALA A 193 -14.98 -11.68 13.86
CA ALA A 193 -15.75 -10.97 14.90
C ALA A 193 -14.99 -10.84 16.24
N HIS A 194 -14.07 -11.77 16.54
CA HIS A 194 -13.25 -11.74 17.75
C HIS A 194 -12.01 -10.84 17.63
N GLU A 195 -11.66 -10.42 16.42
CA GLU A 195 -10.55 -9.49 16.12
C GLU A 195 -11.05 -8.05 15.91
N HIS A 196 -12.35 -7.82 16.12
CA HIS A 196 -13.02 -6.52 15.93
C HIS A 196 -12.95 -6.00 14.48
N GLU A 197 -12.84 -6.91 13.52
CA GLU A 197 -12.84 -6.59 12.10
C GLU A 197 -14.26 -6.65 11.52
N ASP A 198 -14.69 -5.57 10.87
CA ASP A 198 -15.94 -5.45 10.12
C ASP A 198 -15.57 -5.05 8.69
N ILE A 199 -15.44 -6.06 7.82
CA ILE A 199 -14.88 -5.92 6.48
C ILE A 199 -15.94 -6.22 5.44
N ARG A 200 -16.11 -5.33 4.46
CA ARG A 200 -16.99 -5.55 3.31
C ARG A 200 -16.19 -5.81 2.05
N ALA A 201 -16.24 -7.03 1.53
CA ALA A 201 -15.67 -7.36 0.23
C ALA A 201 -16.62 -6.96 -0.90
N VAL A 202 -16.08 -6.31 -1.93
CA VAL A 202 -16.79 -5.89 -3.14
C VAL A 202 -16.02 -6.32 -4.39
N VAL A 203 -16.75 -6.93 -5.33
CA VAL A 203 -16.22 -7.24 -6.66
C VAL A 203 -16.56 -6.08 -7.59
N VAL A 204 -15.55 -5.48 -8.22
CA VAL A 204 -15.72 -4.34 -9.13
C VAL A 204 -14.98 -4.57 -10.44
N PRO A 205 -15.47 -4.06 -11.58
CA PRO A 205 -14.71 -4.08 -12.83
C PRO A 205 -13.33 -3.43 -12.64
N LEU A 206 -12.28 -3.99 -13.23
CA LEU A 206 -10.93 -3.40 -13.18
C LEU A 206 -10.91 -1.96 -13.71
N ALA A 207 -11.73 -1.68 -14.73
CA ALA A 207 -11.90 -0.33 -15.27
C ALA A 207 -12.41 0.65 -14.20
N GLU A 208 -13.38 0.22 -13.39
CA GLU A 208 -13.95 1.05 -12.33
C GLU A 208 -12.96 1.25 -11.19
N ALA A 209 -12.28 0.17 -10.75
CA ALA A 209 -11.23 0.27 -9.74
C ALA A 209 -10.15 1.26 -10.17
N TYR A 210 -9.75 1.23 -11.44
CA TYR A 210 -8.77 2.17 -11.99
C TYR A 210 -9.26 3.62 -11.98
N GLU A 211 -10.50 3.89 -12.36
CA GLU A 211 -11.08 5.24 -12.21
C GLU A 211 -11.15 5.67 -10.74
N GLY A 212 -11.42 4.74 -9.82
CA GLY A 212 -11.38 4.98 -8.38
C GLY A 212 -10.03 5.51 -7.88
N THR A 213 -8.92 5.10 -8.51
CA THR A 213 -7.57 5.63 -8.20
C THR A 213 -7.34 7.06 -8.68
N LYS A 214 -8.16 7.54 -9.63
CA LYS A 214 -8.04 8.87 -10.24
C LYS A 214 -9.00 9.89 -9.60
N ASP A 215 -10.19 9.43 -9.22
CA ASP A 215 -11.26 10.29 -8.70
C ASP A 215 -11.27 10.41 -7.16
N GLY A 216 -10.38 9.68 -6.48
CA GLY A 216 -10.20 9.75 -5.04
C GLY A 216 -11.11 8.84 -4.22
N ARG A 217 -11.89 7.94 -4.86
CA ARG A 217 -12.60 6.87 -4.14
C ARG A 217 -11.64 5.85 -3.51
N ILE A 218 -10.48 5.63 -4.11
CA ILE A 218 -9.42 4.77 -3.58
C ILE A 218 -8.23 5.66 -3.24
N VAL A 219 -7.87 5.69 -1.96
CA VAL A 219 -6.80 6.55 -1.41
C VAL A 219 -5.69 5.76 -0.71
N ASP A 220 -5.82 4.44 -0.59
CA ASP A 220 -4.73 3.60 -0.10
C ASP A 220 -3.63 3.43 -1.17
N THR A 221 -2.39 3.69 -0.77
CA THR A 221 -1.24 3.72 -1.67
C THR A 221 -0.92 2.35 -2.26
N LYS A 222 -1.04 1.28 -1.47
CA LYS A 222 -0.68 -0.08 -1.93
C LYS A 222 -1.72 -0.60 -2.91
N THR A 223 -2.99 -0.29 -2.63
CA THR A 223 -4.14 -0.60 -3.48
C THR A 223 -4.04 0.13 -4.82
N ILE A 224 -3.75 1.44 -4.80
CA ILE A 224 -3.52 2.21 -6.04
C ILE A 224 -2.38 1.58 -6.85
N LEU A 225 -1.26 1.24 -6.21
CA LEU A 225 -0.11 0.62 -6.88
C LEU A 225 -0.49 -0.72 -7.54
N LEU A 226 -1.16 -1.60 -6.80
CA LEU A 226 -1.60 -2.91 -7.31
C LEU A 226 -2.55 -2.78 -8.50
N ILE A 227 -3.54 -1.89 -8.43
CA ILE A 227 -4.48 -1.63 -9.53
C ILE A 227 -3.73 -1.08 -10.75
N GLN A 228 -2.88 -0.07 -10.56
CA GLN A 228 -2.10 0.52 -11.66
C GLN A 228 -1.15 -0.50 -12.30
N TRP A 229 -0.48 -1.32 -11.49
CA TRP A 229 0.36 -2.39 -11.99
C TRP A 229 -0.46 -3.39 -12.81
N LEU A 230 -1.63 -3.81 -12.31
CA LEU A 230 -2.48 -4.75 -13.02
C LEU A 230 -2.96 -4.18 -14.35
N VAL A 231 -3.41 -2.92 -14.39
CA VAL A 231 -3.78 -2.23 -15.62
C VAL A 231 -2.65 -2.24 -16.65
N LEU A 232 -1.39 -2.03 -16.22
CA LEU A 232 -0.23 -2.01 -17.11
C LEU A 232 0.23 -3.40 -17.58
N ASN A 233 -0.07 -4.47 -16.84
CA ASN A 233 0.55 -5.77 -17.06
C ASN A 233 -0.42 -6.90 -17.44
N HIS A 234 -1.72 -6.80 -17.13
CA HIS A 234 -2.69 -7.91 -17.25
C HIS A 234 -2.73 -8.56 -18.64
N GLN A 235 -2.51 -7.80 -19.72
CA GLN A 235 -2.50 -8.34 -21.09
C GLN A 235 -1.31 -9.25 -21.40
N SER A 236 -0.23 -9.12 -20.63
CA SER A 236 1.01 -9.89 -20.77
C SER A 236 1.15 -11.00 -19.72
N MET A 237 0.19 -11.08 -18.79
CA MET A 237 0.17 -12.12 -17.78
C MET A 237 -0.19 -13.48 -18.42
N PRO A 238 0.40 -14.58 -17.94
CA PRO A 238 0.30 -15.91 -18.54
C PRO A 238 -1.07 -16.57 -18.39
#